data_AF-A0A923Z8R1-F1
#
_entry.id   AF-A0A923Z8R1-F1
#
_cell.length_a   1.000
_cell.length_b   1.000
_cell.length_c   1.000
_cell.angle_alpha   90.00
_cell.angle_beta   90.00
_cell.angle_gamma   90.00
#
_symmetry.space_group_name_H-M   'P 1'
#
loop_
_entity.id
_entity.type
_entity.pdbx_description
1 polymer ?
#
loop_
_entity_poly.entity_id
_entity_poly.type
_entity_poly.pdbx_seq_one_letter_code
_entity_poly.pdbx_strand_id
1 'polypeptide(L)' 'MSPSKSRSFKKVIVKYAGIEDAVSQLARNIRAGGAGKWGPVPVPPLGQLSDAEAIALARYVLS' A
#
# COMPACT_ATOMS: atom_id res chain seq x y z
N MET A 1 12.90 17.90 -10.04
CA MET A 1 11.42 17.86 -10.15
C MET A 1 10.94 16.57 -9.50
N SER A 2 10.60 16.56 -8.20
CA SER A 2 9.93 15.39 -7.60
C SER A 2 8.42 15.58 -7.81
N PRO A 3 7.78 14.84 -8.72
CA PRO A 3 6.36 14.99 -8.97
C PRO A 3 5.63 14.59 -7.70
N SER A 4 4.87 15.52 -7.11
CA SER A 4 3.63 15.36 -6.32
C SER A 4 3.27 13.96 -5.76
N LYS A 5 4.24 13.21 -5.22
CA LYS A 5 4.09 11.80 -4.80
C LYS A 5 3.17 11.70 -3.57
N SER A 6 3.18 12.77 -2.77
CA SER A 6 2.49 12.88 -1.49
C SER A 6 0.95 12.93 -1.60
N ARG A 7 0.35 13.56 -2.61
CA ARG A 7 -1.11 13.79 -2.57
C ARG A 7 -1.92 12.50 -2.80
N SER A 8 -1.46 11.60 -3.66
CA SER A 8 -2.18 10.37 -3.99
C SER A 8 -2.10 9.31 -2.91
N PHE A 9 -0.98 9.23 -2.16
CA PHE A 9 -0.78 8.23 -1.11
C PHE A 9 -1.10 8.71 0.30
N LYS A 10 -1.41 10.01 0.51
CA LYS A 10 -1.75 10.58 1.82
C LYS A 10 -2.72 9.75 2.64
N LYS A 11 -3.80 9.25 2.03
CA LYS A 11 -4.80 8.42 2.75
C LYS A 11 -4.22 7.08 3.21
N VAL A 12 -3.28 6.52 2.45
CA VAL A 12 -2.59 5.28 2.82
C VAL A 12 -1.62 5.56 3.96
N ILE A 13 -0.78 6.60 3.82
CA ILE A 13 0.19 7.00 4.84
C ILE A 13 -0.51 7.23 6.19
N VAL A 14 -1.58 8.03 6.22
CA VAL A 14 -2.35 8.29 7.44
C VAL A 14 -2.97 7.01 8.01
N LYS A 15 -3.52 6.13 7.18
CA LYS A 15 -4.16 4.89 7.64
C LYS A 15 -3.19 3.88 8.27
N TYR A 16 -1.93 3.90 7.84
CA TYR A 16 -0.89 3.01 8.37
C TYR A 16 0.05 3.69 9.37
N ALA A 17 -0.13 4.98 9.66
CA ALA A 17 0.68 5.69 10.65
C ALA A 17 0.51 5.04 12.03
N GLY A 18 1.62 4.81 12.73
CA GLY A 18 1.63 4.21 14.08
C GLY A 18 1.46 2.69 14.13
N ILE A 19 1.34 2.01 12.98
CA ILE A 19 1.36 0.54 12.92
C ILE A 19 2.82 0.07 12.86
N GLU A 20 3.26 -0.69 13.86
CA GLU A 20 4.64 -1.21 13.98
C GLU A 20 5.09 -1.98 12.71
N ASP A 21 4.18 -2.76 12.12
CA ASP A 21 4.42 -3.55 10.90
C ASP A 21 3.78 -2.97 9.63
N ALA A 22 3.67 -1.65 9.52
CA ALA A 22 2.96 -0.97 8.43
C ALA A 22 3.39 -1.45 7.02
N VAL A 23 4.70 -1.58 6.78
CA VAL A 23 5.26 -2.02 5.49
C VAL A 23 4.82 -3.45 5.18
N SER A 24 5.00 -4.37 6.12
CA SER A 24 4.66 -5.79 5.96
C SER A 24 3.16 -5.98 5.76
N GLN A 25 2.34 -5.25 6.51
CA GLN A 25 0.89 -5.28 6.36
C GLN A 25 0.44 -4.70 5.02
N LEU A 26 1.01 -3.58 4.58
CA LEU A 26 0.67 -2.99 3.29
C LEU A 26 1.10 -3.89 2.14
N ALA A 27 2.29 -4.50 2.20
CA ALA A 27 2.76 -5.46 1.20
C ALA A 27 1.80 -6.65 1.03
N ARG A 28 1.32 -7.23 2.15
CA ARG A 28 0.31 -8.29 2.12
C ARG A 28 -0.99 -7.82 1.44
N ASN A 29 -1.45 -6.62 1.76
CA ASN A 29 -2.66 -6.06 1.15
C ASN A 29 -2.48 -5.73 -0.34
N ILE A 30 -1.29 -5.32 -0.77
CA ILE A 30 -0.98 -5.10 -2.20
C ILE A 30 -1.12 -6.42 -2.98
N ARG A 31 -0.58 -7.52 -2.45
CA ARG A 31 -0.65 -8.84 -3.10
C ARG A 31 -2.06 -9.43 -3.04
N ALA A 32 -2.72 -9.34 -1.89
CA ALA A 32 -4.03 -9.94 -1.68
C ALA A 32 -5.19 -9.14 -2.29
N GLY A 33 -4.99 -7.85 -2.58
CA GLY A 33 -6.08 -6.94 -2.90
C GLY A 33 -6.98 -6.72 -1.69
N GLY A 34 -8.24 -6.36 -1.92
CA GLY A 34 -9.24 -6.30 -0.86
C GLY A 34 -10.43 -5.38 -1.17
N ALA A 35 -11.54 -5.60 -0.48
CA ALA A 35 -12.75 -4.80 -0.59
C ALA A 35 -12.99 -3.97 0.68
N GLY A 36 -13.65 -2.82 0.55
CA GLY A 36 -14.10 -2.00 1.69
C GLY A 36 -13.01 -1.18 2.40
N LYS A 37 -11.73 -1.59 2.36
CA LYS A 37 -10.64 -0.87 3.05
C LYS A 37 -10.39 0.54 2.50
N TRP A 38 -10.61 0.75 1.19
CA TRP A 38 -10.29 1.99 0.48
C TRP A 38 -11.49 2.65 -0.20
N GLY A 39 -12.66 2.02 -0.08
CA GLY A 39 -13.89 2.43 -0.75
C GLY A 39 -14.72 1.21 -1.16
N PRO A 40 -15.85 1.44 -1.83
CA PRO A 40 -16.76 0.39 -2.27
C PRO A 40 -16.21 -0.43 -3.45
N VAL A 41 -15.27 0.13 -4.21
CA VAL A 41 -14.63 -0.56 -5.33
C VAL A 41 -13.57 -1.53 -4.80
N PRO A 42 -13.67 -2.85 -5.07
CA PRO A 42 -12.66 -3.81 -4.65
C PRO A 42 -11.35 -3.59 -5.42
N VAL A 43 -10.23 -3.70 -4.71
CA VAL A 43 -8.90 -3.73 -5.29
C VAL A 43 -8.59 -5.16 -5.70
N PRO A 44 -8.26 -5.45 -6.98
CA PRO A 44 -7.90 -6.79 -7.42
C PRO A 44 -6.57 -7.25 -6.80
N PRO A 45 -6.38 -8.56 -6.56
CA PRO A 45 -5.11 -9.10 -6.08
C PRO A 45 -4.00 -8.93 -7.11
N LEU A 46 -2.79 -8.62 -6.63
CA LEU A 46 -1.54 -8.60 -7.41
C LEU A 46 -0.65 -9.78 -7.01
N GLY A 47 -1.20 -10.99 -7.12
CA GLY A 47 -0.56 -12.23 -6.64
C GLY A 47 0.73 -12.61 -7.37
N GLN A 48 0.96 -12.06 -8.56
CA GLN A 48 2.17 -12.26 -9.34
C GLN A 48 3.42 -11.60 -8.74
N LEU A 49 3.24 -10.63 -7.84
CA LEU A 49 4.36 -9.99 -7.16
C LEU A 49 5.00 -10.95 -6.17
N SER A 50 6.33 -10.98 -6.17
CA SER A 50 7.12 -11.54 -5.09
C SER A 50 6.96 -10.71 -3.81
N ASP A 51 7.34 -11.29 -2.68
CA ASP A 51 7.34 -10.57 -1.39
C ASP A 51 8.27 -9.36 -1.41
N ALA A 52 9.44 -9.49 -2.05
CA ALA A 52 10.41 -8.41 -2.16
C ALA A 52 9.85 -7.21 -2.94
N GLU A 53 9.19 -7.46 -4.08
CA GLU A 53 8.54 -6.41 -4.87
C GLU A 53 7.40 -5.73 -4.11
N ALA A 54 6.56 -6.51 -3.43
CA ALA A 54 5.47 -5.97 -2.63
C ALA A 54 5.98 -5.11 -1.46
N ILE A 55 7.06 -5.52 -0.79
CA ILE A 55 7.71 -4.74 0.27
C ILE A 55 8.31 -3.45 -0.29
N ALA A 56 8.97 -3.50 -1.46
CA ALA A 56 9.54 -2.31 -2.10
C ALA A 56 8.44 -1.28 -2.45
N LEU A 57 7.32 -1.72 -3.00
CA LEU A 57 6.16 -0.88 -3.27
C LEU A 57 5.55 -0.31 -1.98
N ALA A 58 5.39 -1.12 -0.94
CA ALA A 58 4.87 -0.68 0.34
C ALA A 58 5.75 0.43 0.97
N ARG A 59 7.07 0.26 0.94
CA ARG A 59 8.03 1.29 1.40
C ARG A 59 7.91 2.58 0.58
N TYR A 60 7.80 2.45 -0.73
CA TYR A 60 7.62 3.61 -1.63
C TYR A 60 6.32 4.36 -1.36
N VAL A 61 5.24 3.66 -1.02
CA VAL A 61 3.93 4.28 -0.73
C VAL A 61 3.92 4.98 0.63
N LEU A 62 4.67 4.45 1.61
CA LEU A 62 4.73 4.99 2.97
C LEU A 62 5.82 6.06 3.17
N SER A 63 6.60 6.39 2.14
CA SER A 63 7.64 7.44 2.15
C SER A 63 7.09 8.85 2.00
#